data_AF-W7DQJ7-F1
#
_entry.id   AF-W7DQJ7-F1
#
_cell.length_a   1.000
_cell.length_b   1.000
_cell.length_c   1.000
_cell.angle_alpha   90.00
_cell.angle_beta   90.00
_cell.angle_gamma   90.00
#
_symmetry.space_group_name_H-M   'P 1'
#
loop_
_entity.id
_entity.type
_entity.pdbx_description
1 polymer ?
#
loop_
_entity_poly.entity_id
_entity_poly.type
_entity_poly.pdbx_seq_one_letter_code
_entity_poly.pdbx_strand_id
1 'polypeptide(L)'
;MYISARARLILEYLFMSKEAITTSILAEYMSVSVRTIRRDLKDVAEILHGYKLQLERGSDQVLSITGADSDKQAFKWQLLDLSYNEYTPLERQQFILKTLLKEDAPIKLIALANDLSVTVSTISNDLTKIEEDLPKGVQIERRRGAGISLSGDELKKRSLLSDLIAEQFSQKTLFQLFHETSQSEKTSQFVDERLLHLVGKETILKSGKKGADLA
;
A
#
# COMPACT_ATOMS: atom_id res chain seq x y z
N MET A 1 16.00 1.40 -14.56
CA MET A 1 16.58 1.05 -13.25
C MET A 1 15.68 -0.01 -12.63
N TYR A 2 16.24 -1.10 -12.11
CA TYR A 2 15.46 -2.07 -11.32
C TYR A 2 15.59 -1.71 -9.84
N ILE A 3 14.45 -1.49 -9.18
CA ILE A 3 14.36 -1.30 -7.73
C ILE A 3 13.32 -2.31 -7.22
N SER A 4 13.69 -3.13 -6.24
CA SER A 4 12.74 -4.05 -5.62
C SER A 4 11.65 -3.27 -4.88
N ALA A 5 10.45 -3.84 -4.76
CA ALA A 5 9.33 -3.18 -4.09
C ALA A 5 9.68 -2.69 -2.66
N ARG A 6 10.44 -3.48 -1.88
CA ARG A 6 10.87 -3.06 -0.54
C ARG A 6 11.93 -1.96 -0.57
N ALA A 7 12.92 -2.05 -1.46
CA ALA A 7 13.93 -0.99 -1.58
C ALA A 7 13.28 0.34 -1.99
N ARG A 8 12.26 0.30 -2.87
CA ARG A 8 11.45 1.45 -3.24
C ARG A 8 10.74 2.06 -2.03
N LEU A 9 10.01 1.27 -1.24
CA LEU A 9 9.32 1.78 -0.04
C LEU A 9 10.30 2.40 0.95
N ILE A 10 11.48 1.79 1.16
CA ILE A 10 12.52 2.36 2.01
C ILE A 10 12.98 3.72 1.46
N LEU A 11 13.25 3.81 0.16
CA LEU A 11 13.68 5.06 -0.49
C LEU A 11 12.59 6.14 -0.39
N GLU A 12 11.33 5.81 -0.67
CA GLU A 12 10.20 6.73 -0.53
C GLU A 12 10.11 7.26 0.91
N TYR A 13 10.16 6.36 1.90
CA TYR A 13 10.10 6.74 3.31
C TYR A 13 11.26 7.67 3.69
N LEU A 14 12.49 7.34 3.28
CA LEU A 14 13.69 8.16 3.52
C LEU A 14 13.63 9.54 2.87
N PHE A 15 13.01 9.68 1.69
CA PHE A 15 12.96 10.95 0.96
C PHE A 15 11.75 11.83 1.30
N MET A 16 10.65 11.23 1.78
CA MET A 16 9.37 11.90 2.01
C MET A 16 9.06 12.15 3.49
N SER A 17 9.63 11.37 4.41
CA SER A 17 9.41 11.59 5.84
C SER A 17 10.13 12.83 6.36
N LYS A 18 9.49 13.50 7.32
CA LYS A 18 10.09 14.60 8.10
C LYS A 18 10.64 14.14 9.45
N GLU A 19 10.39 12.88 9.81
CA GLU A 19 10.77 12.29 11.09
C GLU A 19 12.08 11.51 10.99
N ALA A 20 12.72 11.28 12.15
CA ALA A 20 13.92 10.48 12.23
C ALA A 20 13.61 8.99 11.95
N ILE A 21 14.26 8.42 10.94
CA ILE A 21 13.99 7.05 10.49
C ILE A 21 15.07 6.11 11.04
N THR A 22 14.66 5.01 11.67
CA THR A 22 15.57 3.95 12.11
C THR A 22 15.23 2.62 11.43
N THR A 23 16.17 1.67 11.49
CA THR A 23 15.93 0.31 10.98
C THR A 23 14.74 -0.38 11.66
N SER A 24 14.45 -0.03 12.92
CA SER A 24 13.35 -0.62 13.68
C SER A 24 12.00 -0.06 13.20
N ILE A 25 11.92 1.25 12.95
CA ILE A 25 10.70 1.89 12.41
C ILE A 25 10.35 1.29 11.04
N LEU A 26 11.34 1.14 10.15
CA LEU A 26 11.13 0.50 8.84
C LEU A 26 10.68 -0.96 8.97
N ALA A 27 11.23 -1.70 9.95
CA ALA A 27 10.88 -3.10 10.17
C ALA A 27 9.42 -3.26 10.61
N GLU A 28 8.96 -2.39 11.52
CA GLU A 28 7.58 -2.33 11.98
C GLU A 28 6.63 -1.92 10.85
N TYR A 29 6.92 -0.82 10.16
CA TYR A 29 6.11 -0.32 9.04
C TYR A 29 5.90 -1.38 7.95
N MET A 30 6.94 -2.14 7.64
CA MET A 30 6.91 -3.16 6.59
C MET A 30 6.57 -4.56 7.11
N SER A 31 6.30 -4.71 8.41
CA SER A 31 6.00 -5.99 9.08
C SER A 31 7.03 -7.10 8.78
N VAL A 32 8.32 -6.78 8.86
CA VAL A 32 9.44 -7.72 8.64
C VAL A 32 10.48 -7.64 9.75
N SER A 33 11.38 -8.61 9.81
CA SER A 33 12.48 -8.55 10.78
C SER A 33 13.47 -7.41 10.48
N VAL A 34 14.10 -6.86 11.52
CA VAL A 34 15.22 -5.90 11.37
C VAL A 34 16.36 -6.49 10.52
N ARG A 35 16.56 -7.81 10.55
CA ARG A 35 17.53 -8.50 9.69
C ARG A 35 17.18 -8.38 8.21
N THR A 36 15.89 -8.46 7.88
CA THR A 36 15.37 -8.26 6.51
C THR A 36 15.65 -6.83 6.04
N ILE A 37 15.28 -5.83 6.86
CA ILE A 37 15.56 -4.42 6.55
C ILE A 37 17.05 -4.16 6.35
N ARG A 38 17.92 -4.71 7.20
CA ARG A 38 19.38 -4.56 7.03
C ARG A 38 19.89 -5.14 5.71
N ARG A 39 19.28 -6.21 5.19
CA ARG A 39 19.61 -6.75 3.87
C ARG A 39 19.12 -5.79 2.79
N ASP A 40 17.87 -5.35 2.86
CA ASP A 40 17.28 -4.44 1.88
C ASP A 40 18.03 -3.09 1.83
N LEU A 41 18.56 -2.60 2.96
CA LEU A 41 19.39 -1.40 3.03
C LEU A 41 20.73 -1.51 2.26
N LYS A 42 21.24 -2.73 2.03
CA LYS A 42 22.41 -2.92 1.17
C LYS A 42 22.06 -2.60 -0.28
N ASP A 43 20.94 -3.13 -0.76
CA ASP A 43 20.43 -2.87 -2.10
C ASP A 43 20.12 -1.37 -2.27
N VAL A 44 19.51 -0.74 -1.26
CA VAL A 44 19.26 0.71 -1.24
C VAL A 44 20.56 1.52 -1.33
N ALA A 45 21.60 1.13 -0.58
CA ALA A 45 22.89 1.82 -0.63
C ALA A 45 23.55 1.69 -2.01
N GLU A 46 23.49 0.51 -2.65
CA GLU A 46 23.99 0.30 -4.00
C GLU A 46 23.25 1.15 -5.05
N ILE A 47 21.92 1.22 -4.93
CA ILE A 47 21.10 2.09 -5.79
C ILE A 47 21.54 3.54 -5.63
N LEU A 48 21.58 4.07 -4.40
CA LEU A 48 21.95 5.46 -4.13
C LEU A 48 23.35 5.81 -4.64
N HIS A 49 24.31 4.89 -4.51
CA HIS A 49 25.67 5.09 -4.99
C HIS A 49 25.73 5.34 -6.50
N GLY A 50 24.87 4.67 -7.29
CA GLY A 50 24.72 4.92 -8.73
C GLY A 50 24.28 6.35 -9.08
N TYR A 51 23.74 7.08 -8.09
CA TYR A 51 23.26 8.46 -8.22
C TYR A 51 24.11 9.47 -7.44
N LYS A 52 25.34 9.10 -7.04
CA LYS A 52 26.24 9.93 -6.21
C LYS A 52 25.62 10.30 -4.85
N LEU A 53 24.69 9.49 -4.38
CA LEU A 53 24.09 9.60 -3.06
C LEU A 53 24.65 8.51 -2.15
N GLN A 54 24.65 8.75 -0.84
CA GLN A 54 25.10 7.78 0.14
C GLN A 54 24.06 7.61 1.23
N LEU A 55 23.85 6.36 1.64
CA LEU A 55 23.06 6.03 2.82
C LEU A 55 23.98 6.06 4.04
N GLU A 56 23.71 6.95 4.98
CA GLU A 56 24.45 7.07 6.22
C GLU A 56 23.59 6.68 7.42
N ARG A 57 24.25 6.15 8.45
CA ARG A 57 23.64 5.84 9.75
C ARG A 57 24.35 6.65 10.82
N GLY A 58 23.62 7.58 11.43
CA GLY A 58 24.10 8.40 12.54
C GLY A 58 24.40 7.57 13.79
N SER A 59 25.10 8.18 14.75
CA SER A 59 25.39 7.57 16.07
C SER A 59 24.13 7.29 16.89
N ASP A 60 23.06 8.04 16.62
CA ASP A 60 21.70 7.88 17.14
C ASP A 60 20.90 6.79 16.41
N GLN A 61 21.53 6.06 15.48
CA GLN A 61 20.93 5.02 14.64
C GLN A 61 19.96 5.54 13.56
N VAL A 62 19.90 6.85 13.36
CA VAL A 62 19.05 7.48 12.35
C VAL A 62 19.66 7.30 10.97
N LEU A 63 18.85 6.87 10.01
CA LEU A 63 19.21 6.72 8.60
C LEU A 63 19.01 8.05 7.88
N SER A 64 19.99 8.44 7.08
CA SER A 64 19.93 9.67 6.28
C SER A 64 20.58 9.47 4.92
N ILE A 65 20.19 10.30 3.95
CA ILE A 65 20.76 10.30 2.60
C ILE A 65 21.61 11.55 2.41
N THR A 66 22.90 11.37 2.14
CA THR A 66 23.87 12.45 1.87
C THR A 66 24.24 12.49 0.38
N GLY A 67 24.75 13.64 -0.07
CA GLY A 67 25.01 13.94 -1.48
C GLY A 67 24.51 15.34 -1.87
N ALA A 68 24.79 15.76 -3.11
CA ALA A 68 24.38 17.09 -3.59
C ALA A 68 22.85 17.21 -3.70
N ASP A 69 22.32 18.39 -3.40
CA ASP A 69 20.86 18.62 -3.47
C ASP A 69 20.31 18.42 -4.89
N SER A 70 21.09 18.74 -5.92
CA SER A 70 20.73 18.45 -7.32
C SER A 70 20.55 16.96 -7.58
N ASP A 71 21.42 16.12 -7.02
CA ASP A 71 21.38 14.68 -7.19
C ASP A 71 20.19 14.08 -6.42
N LYS A 72 19.91 14.59 -5.21
CA LYS A 72 18.72 14.21 -4.43
C LYS A 72 17.43 14.55 -5.17
N GLN A 73 17.34 15.75 -5.75
CA GLN A 73 16.15 16.16 -6.51
C GLN A 73 15.98 15.32 -7.78
N ALA A 74 17.05 15.07 -8.53
CA ALA A 74 17.00 14.20 -9.70
C ALA A 74 16.53 12.78 -9.36
N PHE A 75 17.03 12.22 -8.25
CA PHE A 75 16.60 10.89 -7.79
C PHE A 75 15.13 10.87 -7.37
N LYS A 76 14.64 11.92 -6.66
CA LYS A 76 13.22 12.03 -6.29
C LYS A 76 12.31 12.01 -7.52
N TRP A 77 12.65 12.77 -8.57
CA TRP A 77 11.87 12.75 -9.81
C TRP A 77 11.85 11.38 -10.45
N GLN A 78 13.00 10.69 -10.47
CA GLN A 78 13.06 9.34 -11.03
C GLN A 78 12.28 8.33 -10.19
N LEU A 79 12.30 8.46 -8.85
CA LEU A 79 11.52 7.61 -7.95
C LEU A 79 10.01 7.77 -8.18
N LEU A 80 9.55 9.00 -8.46
CA LEU A 80 8.14 9.31 -8.75
C LEU A 80 7.70 8.86 -10.16
N ASP A 81 8.61 8.84 -11.13
CA ASP A 81 8.33 8.47 -12.53
C ASP A 81 8.41 6.95 -12.78
N LEU A 82 8.80 6.16 -11.76
CA LEU A 82 8.81 4.71 -11.87
C LEU A 82 7.37 4.18 -11.92
N SER A 83 6.98 3.64 -13.08
CA SER A 83 5.87 2.69 -13.14
C SER A 83 6.20 1.49 -12.26
N TYR A 84 5.44 1.28 -11.19
CA TYR A 84 5.68 0.21 -10.23
C TYR A 84 5.52 -1.16 -10.93
N ASN A 85 6.64 -1.81 -11.22
CA ASN A 85 6.64 -3.14 -11.86
C ASN A 85 6.66 -4.29 -10.83
N GLU A 86 6.81 -3.97 -9.55
CA GLU A 86 6.86 -4.96 -8.48
C GLU A 86 6.13 -4.44 -7.24
N TYR A 87 5.22 -5.27 -6.72
CA TYR A 87 4.44 -4.99 -5.50
C TYR A 87 5.01 -5.76 -4.33
N THR A 88 5.07 -5.13 -3.17
CA THR A 88 5.30 -5.85 -1.92
C THR A 88 4.15 -6.83 -1.65
N PRO A 89 4.36 -7.86 -0.80
CA PRO A 89 3.28 -8.76 -0.40
C PRO A 89 2.06 -8.01 0.15
N LEU A 90 2.28 -6.98 0.98
CA LEU A 90 1.21 -6.17 1.56
C LEU A 90 0.44 -5.41 0.48
N GLU A 91 1.13 -4.72 -0.43
CA GLU A 91 0.47 -3.99 -1.53
C GLU A 91 -0.33 -4.94 -2.43
N ARG A 92 0.21 -6.13 -2.70
CA ARG A 92 -0.47 -7.14 -3.49
C ARG A 92 -1.72 -7.67 -2.79
N GLN A 93 -1.65 -7.92 -1.49
CA GLN A 93 -2.79 -8.34 -0.68
C GLN A 93 -3.88 -7.27 -0.64
N GLN A 94 -3.50 -6.00 -0.44
CA GLN A 94 -4.41 -4.87 -0.49
C GLN A 94 -5.06 -4.70 -1.86
N PHE A 95 -4.30 -4.87 -2.95
CA PHE A 95 -4.84 -4.86 -4.30
C PHE A 95 -5.91 -5.95 -4.47
N ILE A 96 -5.56 -7.21 -4.17
CA ILE A 96 -6.48 -8.35 -4.29
C ILE A 96 -7.76 -8.11 -3.48
N LEU A 97 -7.63 -7.68 -2.21
CA LEU A 97 -8.78 -7.44 -1.34
C LEU A 97 -9.68 -6.33 -1.87
N LYS A 98 -9.12 -5.22 -2.37
CA LYS A 98 -9.88 -4.13 -3.00
C LYS A 98 -10.61 -4.61 -4.25
N THR A 99 -9.96 -5.42 -5.09
CA THR A 99 -10.62 -5.98 -6.28
C THR A 99 -11.79 -6.87 -5.87
N LEU A 100 -11.62 -7.74 -4.87
CA LEU A 100 -12.68 -8.63 -4.38
C LEU A 100 -13.83 -7.89 -3.67
N LEU A 101 -13.56 -6.73 -3.06
CA LEU A 101 -14.59 -5.87 -2.47
C LEU A 101 -15.40 -5.10 -3.52
N LYS A 102 -14.80 -4.83 -4.69
CA LYS A 102 -15.39 -4.05 -5.78
C LYS A 102 -16.22 -4.91 -6.74
N GLU A 103 -15.78 -6.13 -7.00
CA GLU A 103 -16.41 -7.01 -7.98
C GLU A 103 -17.48 -7.90 -7.34
N ASP A 104 -18.71 -7.82 -7.84
CA ASP A 104 -19.80 -8.72 -7.44
C ASP A 104 -19.64 -10.13 -8.04
N ALA A 105 -18.88 -10.25 -9.13
CA ALA A 105 -18.66 -11.49 -9.86
C ALA A 105 -17.33 -12.17 -9.44
N PRO A 106 -17.26 -13.52 -9.48
CA PRO A 106 -16.02 -14.23 -9.22
C PRO A 106 -14.89 -13.87 -10.20
N ILE A 107 -13.70 -13.62 -9.66
CA ILE A 107 -12.49 -13.25 -10.40
C ILE A 107 -11.60 -14.46 -10.60
N LYS A 108 -11.01 -14.62 -11.79
CA LYS A 108 -10.06 -15.70 -12.06
C LYS A 108 -8.71 -15.39 -11.40
N LEU A 109 -8.09 -16.37 -10.72
CA LEU A 109 -6.75 -16.19 -10.15
C LEU A 109 -5.71 -15.80 -11.20
N ILE A 110 -5.82 -16.32 -12.43
CA ILE A 110 -4.89 -15.98 -13.51
C ILE A 110 -4.99 -14.52 -13.94
N ALA A 111 -6.17 -13.89 -13.81
CA ALA A 111 -6.33 -12.47 -14.09
C ALA A 111 -5.55 -11.64 -13.05
N LEU A 112 -5.77 -11.93 -11.76
CA LEU A 112 -5.02 -11.29 -10.68
C LEU A 112 -3.50 -11.51 -10.79
N ALA A 113 -3.07 -12.71 -11.18
CA ALA A 113 -1.66 -13.01 -11.35
C ALA A 113 -1.04 -12.18 -12.48
N ASN A 114 -1.75 -12.02 -13.59
CA ASN A 114 -1.32 -11.19 -14.71
C ASN A 114 -1.28 -9.69 -14.32
N ASP A 115 -2.34 -9.18 -13.68
CA ASP A 115 -2.43 -7.78 -13.26
C ASP A 115 -1.29 -7.39 -12.31
N LEU A 116 -0.90 -8.32 -11.42
CA LEU A 116 0.14 -8.12 -10.42
C LEU A 116 1.52 -8.62 -10.86
N SER A 117 1.65 -9.15 -12.08
CA SER A 117 2.88 -9.75 -12.61
C SER A 117 3.52 -10.80 -11.69
N VAL A 118 2.71 -11.66 -11.09
CA VAL A 118 3.16 -12.77 -10.21
C VAL A 118 2.58 -14.11 -10.66
N THR A 119 3.01 -15.19 -10.00
CA THR A 119 2.45 -16.53 -10.27
C THR A 119 1.08 -16.71 -9.61
N VAL A 120 0.27 -17.62 -10.15
CA VAL A 120 -0.99 -18.05 -9.52
C VAL A 120 -0.73 -18.62 -8.10
N SER A 121 0.40 -19.29 -7.88
CA SER A 121 0.77 -19.78 -6.55
C SER A 121 1.02 -18.65 -5.56
N THR A 122 1.59 -17.54 -6.03
CA THR A 122 1.80 -16.34 -5.20
C THR A 122 0.45 -15.75 -4.78
N ILE A 123 -0.47 -15.55 -5.75
CA ILE A 123 -1.85 -15.09 -5.47
C ILE A 123 -2.55 -16.02 -4.46
N SER A 124 -2.43 -17.33 -4.61
CA SER A 124 -3.01 -18.28 -3.65
C SER A 124 -2.48 -18.09 -2.23
N ASN A 125 -1.17 -17.87 -2.06
CA ASN A 125 -0.57 -17.61 -0.75
C ASN A 125 -1.03 -16.27 -0.17
N ASP A 126 -1.17 -15.24 -1.00
CA ASP A 126 -1.70 -13.94 -0.56
C ASP A 126 -3.16 -14.05 -0.12
N LEU A 127 -3.99 -14.82 -0.82
CA LEU A 127 -5.37 -15.08 -0.41
C LEU A 127 -5.44 -15.77 0.94
N THR A 128 -4.56 -16.74 1.21
CA THR A 128 -4.46 -17.38 2.53
C THR A 128 -4.12 -16.35 3.61
N LYS A 129 -3.19 -15.42 3.32
CA LYS A 129 -2.84 -14.35 4.26
C LYS A 129 -3.99 -13.36 4.49
N ILE A 130 -4.68 -12.94 3.44
CA ILE A 130 -5.88 -12.09 3.56
C ILE A 130 -6.93 -12.77 4.43
N GLU A 131 -7.18 -14.07 4.26
CA GLU A 131 -8.16 -14.81 5.06
C GLU A 131 -7.84 -14.83 6.56
N GLU A 132 -6.57 -14.77 6.96
CA GLU A 132 -6.16 -14.71 8.36
C GLU A 132 -6.62 -13.39 9.03
N ASP A 133 -6.72 -12.31 8.27
CA ASP A 133 -7.02 -10.95 8.75
C ASP A 133 -8.48 -10.51 8.50
N LEU A 134 -9.30 -11.34 7.86
CA LEU A 134 -10.70 -10.97 7.56
C LEU A 134 -11.57 -10.89 8.81
N PRO A 135 -12.48 -9.90 8.91
CA PRO A 135 -13.40 -9.80 10.02
C PRO A 135 -14.42 -10.95 10.02
N LYS A 136 -14.89 -11.34 11.21
CA LYS A 136 -15.89 -12.41 11.36
C LYS A 136 -17.13 -12.17 10.49
N GLY A 137 -17.47 -13.15 9.65
CA GLY A 137 -18.62 -13.10 8.76
C GLY A 137 -18.33 -12.48 7.39
N VAL A 138 -17.05 -12.26 7.07
CA VAL A 138 -16.54 -12.05 5.71
C VAL A 138 -15.55 -13.18 5.42
N GLN A 139 -15.64 -13.79 4.24
CA GLN A 139 -14.80 -14.93 3.84
C GLN A 139 -14.54 -14.92 2.33
N ILE A 140 -13.45 -15.55 1.91
CA ILE A 140 -13.16 -15.76 0.48
C ILE A 140 -13.80 -17.07 0.03
N GLU A 141 -14.69 -16.99 -0.95
CA GLU A 141 -15.26 -18.17 -1.61
C GLU A 141 -14.43 -18.55 -2.82
N ARG A 142 -13.96 -19.80 -2.86
CA ARG A 142 -13.25 -20.38 -4.01
C ARG A 142 -14.21 -21.31 -4.76
N ARG A 143 -14.61 -20.93 -5.97
CA ARG A 143 -15.52 -21.72 -6.82
C ARG A 143 -14.75 -22.34 -7.97
N ARG A 144 -14.65 -23.68 -8.00
CA ARG A 144 -13.92 -24.42 -9.05
C ARG A 144 -14.41 -24.01 -10.43
N GLY A 145 -13.50 -23.61 -11.30
CA GLY A 145 -13.82 -23.17 -12.66
C GLY A 145 -14.40 -21.75 -12.77
N ALA A 146 -15.04 -21.20 -11.74
CA ALA A 146 -15.59 -19.84 -11.77
C ALA A 146 -14.57 -18.79 -11.33
N GLY A 147 -13.86 -19.01 -10.21
CA GLY A 147 -12.91 -18.04 -9.67
C GLY A 147 -13.03 -17.87 -8.16
N ILE A 148 -12.70 -16.68 -7.68
CA ILE A 148 -12.75 -16.27 -6.27
C ILE A 148 -13.62 -15.03 -6.10
N SER A 149 -14.35 -14.96 -5.00
CA SER A 149 -15.19 -13.81 -4.63
C SER A 149 -15.18 -13.62 -3.13
N LEU A 150 -15.45 -12.41 -2.65
CA LEU A 150 -15.66 -12.15 -1.23
C LEU A 150 -17.15 -12.35 -0.90
N SER A 151 -17.46 -13.19 0.08
CA SER A 151 -18.82 -13.34 0.61
C SER A 151 -18.91 -12.85 2.05
N GLY A 152 -20.05 -12.28 2.41
CA GLY A 152 -20.28 -11.71 3.74
C GLY A 152 -21.38 -10.66 3.73
N ASP A 153 -21.75 -10.23 4.94
CA ASP A 153 -22.70 -9.13 5.14
C ASP A 153 -22.18 -7.85 4.45
N GLU A 154 -23.03 -7.22 3.66
CA GLU A 154 -22.73 -6.00 2.91
C GLU A 154 -22.25 -4.88 3.83
N LEU A 155 -22.84 -4.75 5.03
CA LEU A 155 -22.40 -3.76 6.01
C LEU A 155 -20.97 -4.02 6.48
N LYS A 156 -20.58 -5.30 6.62
CA LYS A 156 -19.22 -5.68 7.03
C LYS A 156 -18.21 -5.48 5.90
N LYS A 157 -18.57 -5.83 4.66
CA LYS A 157 -17.73 -5.54 3.49
C LYS A 157 -17.49 -4.04 3.32
N ARG A 158 -18.54 -3.22 3.51
CA ARG A 158 -18.40 -1.76 3.49
C ARG A 158 -17.54 -1.21 4.62
N SER A 159 -17.67 -1.76 5.83
CA SER A 159 -16.78 -1.40 6.94
C SER A 159 -15.32 -1.70 6.59
N LEU A 160 -15.03 -2.92 6.10
CA LEU A 160 -13.69 -3.32 5.71
C LEU A 160 -13.10 -2.39 4.63
N LEU A 161 -13.90 -2.03 3.62
CA LEU A 161 -13.47 -1.06 2.61
C LEU A 161 -13.23 0.33 3.21
N SER A 162 -14.08 0.77 4.15
CA SER A 162 -13.93 2.06 4.82
C SER A 162 -12.63 2.13 5.62
N ASP A 163 -12.29 1.03 6.31
CA ASP A 163 -11.06 0.92 7.09
C ASP A 163 -9.83 0.99 6.17
N LEU A 164 -9.83 0.25 5.05
CA LEU A 164 -8.75 0.30 4.04
C LEU A 164 -8.56 1.71 3.43
N ILE A 165 -9.65 2.45 3.22
CA ILE A 165 -9.58 3.83 2.71
C ILE A 165 -9.06 4.77 3.79
N ALA A 166 -9.48 4.61 5.05
CA ALA A 166 -9.04 5.44 6.16
C ALA A 166 -7.55 5.26 6.49
N GLU A 167 -6.99 4.06 6.28
CA GLU A 167 -5.54 3.81 6.41
C GLU A 167 -4.70 4.55 5.37
N GLN A 168 -5.25 4.79 4.17
CA GLN A 168 -4.52 5.39 3.06
C GLN A 168 -4.67 6.91 2.96
N PHE A 169 -5.75 7.46 3.51
CA PHE A 169 -6.06 8.88 3.35
C PHE A 169 -6.39 9.55 4.68
N SER A 170 -5.84 10.74 4.89
CA SER A 170 -6.23 11.56 6.04
C SER A 170 -7.71 11.99 5.92
N GLN A 171 -8.39 12.21 7.05
CA GLN A 171 -9.79 12.68 7.05
C GLN A 171 -9.97 13.97 6.24
N LYS A 172 -8.99 14.88 6.25
CA LYS A 172 -9.00 16.11 5.45
C LYS A 172 -8.94 15.80 3.95
N THR A 173 -8.08 14.87 3.54
CA THR A 173 -7.95 14.43 2.15
C THR A 173 -9.23 13.77 1.68
N LEU A 174 -9.81 12.87 2.49
CA LEU A 174 -11.10 12.25 2.19
C LEU A 174 -12.20 13.30 2.04
N PHE A 175 -12.30 14.24 2.98
CA PHE A 175 -13.30 15.31 2.91
C PHE A 175 -13.17 16.12 1.61
N GLN A 176 -11.95 16.53 1.23
CA GLN A 176 -11.71 17.24 -0.03
C GLN A 176 -12.11 16.40 -1.26
N LEU A 177 -11.74 15.11 -1.30
CA LEU A 177 -12.09 14.20 -2.39
C LEU A 177 -13.62 14.06 -2.57
N PHE A 178 -14.39 13.92 -1.49
CA PHE A 178 -15.86 13.85 -1.55
C PHE A 178 -16.55 15.18 -1.88
N HIS A 179 -15.84 16.31 -1.75
CA HIS A 179 -16.33 17.63 -2.13
C HIS A 179 -15.95 17.99 -3.59
N GLU A 180 -14.83 17.47 -4.10
CA GLU A 180 -14.34 17.71 -5.46
C GLU A 180 -14.97 16.81 -6.54
N THR A 181 -15.54 15.65 -6.18
CA THR A 181 -16.29 14.77 -7.12
C THR A 181 -17.54 15.44 -7.72
N SER A 182 -17.88 16.66 -7.31
CA SER A 182 -18.87 17.48 -7.99
C SER A 182 -18.33 18.26 -9.20
N GLN A 183 -17.00 18.40 -9.41
CA GLN A 183 -16.46 19.32 -10.44
C GLN A 183 -15.12 18.99 -11.16
N SER A 184 -14.48 17.80 -11.10
CA SER A 184 -13.21 17.61 -11.84
C SER A 184 -12.87 16.17 -12.30
N GLU A 185 -12.44 16.04 -13.56
CA GLU A 185 -11.97 14.80 -14.22
C GLU A 185 -10.59 14.29 -13.73
N LYS A 186 -9.82 15.12 -12.99
CA LYS A 186 -8.46 14.76 -12.56
C LYS A 186 -8.39 13.85 -11.32
N THR A 187 -9.50 13.69 -10.61
CA THR A 187 -9.58 12.93 -9.34
C THR A 187 -9.55 11.41 -9.55
N SER A 188 -9.80 10.95 -10.78
CA SER A 188 -9.92 9.54 -11.16
C SER A 188 -8.62 8.72 -11.04
N GLN A 189 -7.44 9.35 -10.98
CA GLN A 189 -6.15 8.64 -10.94
C GLN A 189 -5.74 8.14 -9.55
N PHE A 190 -6.26 8.72 -8.47
CA PHE A 190 -5.84 8.37 -7.10
C PHE A 190 -6.91 7.64 -6.29
N VAL A 191 -8.18 7.75 -6.67
CA VAL A 191 -9.29 7.04 -6.02
C VAL A 191 -10.27 6.61 -7.09
N ASP A 192 -10.47 5.30 -7.19
CA ASP A 192 -11.44 4.70 -8.10
C ASP A 192 -12.86 5.13 -7.66
N GLU A 193 -13.61 5.83 -8.52
CA GLU A 193 -14.92 6.42 -8.22
C GLU A 193 -15.94 5.42 -7.64
N ARG A 194 -15.79 4.13 -7.98
CA ARG A 194 -16.64 3.07 -7.44
C ARG A 194 -16.38 2.80 -5.95
N LEU A 195 -15.13 2.92 -5.49
CA LEU A 195 -14.78 2.75 -4.07
C LEU A 195 -15.36 3.88 -3.22
N LEU A 196 -15.39 5.11 -3.73
CA LEU A 196 -16.05 6.25 -3.07
C LEU A 196 -17.55 6.03 -2.90
N HIS A 197 -18.22 5.46 -3.91
CA HIS A 197 -19.66 5.16 -3.86
C HIS A 197 -20.01 4.05 -2.86
N LEU A 198 -19.14 3.05 -2.70
CA LEU A 198 -19.35 1.94 -1.77
C LEU A 198 -19.22 2.35 -0.29
N VAL A 199 -18.34 3.30 0.01
CA VAL A 199 -18.09 3.72 1.41
C VAL A 199 -19.18 4.64 1.95
N GLY A 200 -19.83 5.47 1.13
CA GLY A 200 -20.90 6.36 1.57
C GLY A 200 -20.44 7.44 2.56
N LYS A 201 -20.93 8.67 2.39
CA LYS A 201 -20.51 9.85 3.19
C LYS A 201 -20.68 9.66 4.72
N GLU A 202 -21.64 8.84 5.12
CA GLU A 202 -22.04 8.56 6.51
C GLU A 202 -21.03 7.70 7.28
N THR A 203 -20.30 6.80 6.59
CA THR A 203 -19.46 5.78 7.24
C THR A 203 -18.14 6.35 7.74
N ILE A 204 -17.53 7.26 6.98
CA ILE A 204 -16.25 7.90 7.29
C ILE A 204 -16.34 8.78 8.56
N LEU A 205 -17.49 9.43 8.78
CA LEU A 205 -17.73 10.25 9.96
C LEU A 205 -17.82 9.42 11.26
N LYS A 206 -18.09 8.11 11.17
CA LYS A 206 -18.21 7.21 12.33
C LYS A 206 -16.89 6.50 12.68
N SER A 207 -16.07 6.16 11.68
CA SER A 207 -14.78 5.48 11.91
C SER A 207 -13.76 6.33 12.67
N GLY A 208 -13.85 7.66 12.57
CA GLY A 208 -12.96 8.61 13.25
C GLY A 208 -13.10 8.67 14.78
N LYS A 209 -14.13 8.06 15.38
CA LYS A 209 -14.28 8.04 16.85
C LYS A 209 -13.52 6.91 17.54
N LYS A 210 -13.14 5.83 16.84
CA LYS A 210 -12.40 4.72 17.46
C LYS A 210 -10.89 4.95 17.54
N GLY A 211 -10.34 5.89 16.77
CA GLY A 211 -8.91 6.25 16.81
C GLY A 211 -8.54 7.39 17.76
N ALA A 212 -9.52 8.02 18.42
CA ALA A 212 -9.28 9.16 19.32
C ALA A 212 -9.21 8.79 20.81
N ASP A 213 -9.54 7.54 21.18
CA ASP A 213 -9.53 7.07 22.58
C ASP A 213 -8.27 6.25 22.95
N LEU A 214 -7.20 6.33 22.15
CA LEU A 214 -5.90 5.70 22.45
C LEU A 214 -4.71 6.68 22.34
N ALA A 215 -4.94 7.98 22.50
CA ALA A 215 -3.89 8.99 22.68
C ALA A 215 -3.95 9.61 24.08
#